data_AF-A0A3C0HHF0-F1
#
_entry.id   AF-A0A3C0HHF0-F1
#
_cell.length_a   1.000
_cell.length_b   1.000
_cell.length_c   1.000
_cell.angle_alpha   90.00
_cell.angle_beta   90.00
_cell.angle_gamma   90.00
#
_symmetry.space_group_name_H-M   'P 1'
#
loop_
_entity.id
_entity.type
_entity.pdbx_description
1 polymer ?
#
loop_
_entity_poly.entity_id
_entity_poly.type
_entity_poly.pdbx_seq_one_letter_code
_entity_poly.pdbx_strand_id
1 'polypeptide(L)'
;MSHEIRTPLNGILPVIDMLLAARLTGEQADLLRTAQGSAKQMLRIVDDILDYSKLEANKVELETTAFNLRELAESVVRLLTKQADTKG
;
A
#
# COMPACT_ATOMS: atom_id res chain seq x y z
N MET A 1 15.86 -10.60 5.23
CA MET A 1 15.89 -9.13 5.05
C MET A 1 14.49 -8.53 4.82
N SER A 2 13.81 -8.76 3.69
CA SER A 2 12.47 -8.19 3.41
C SER A 2 11.40 -8.48 4.48
N HIS A 3 11.36 -9.72 4.97
CA HIS A 3 10.44 -10.16 6.01
C HIS A 3 10.72 -9.52 7.38
N GLU A 4 11.96 -9.12 7.66
CA GLU A 4 12.37 -8.49 8.91
C GLU A 4 11.96 -7.01 8.98
N ILE A 5 11.71 -6.36 7.82
CA ILE A 5 11.20 -5.00 7.75
C ILE A 5 9.66 -4.98 7.70
N ARG A 6 9.03 -5.93 6.99
CA ARG A 6 7.56 -6.04 6.93
C ARG A 6 6.93 -6.43 8.27
N THR A 7 7.55 -7.33 9.03
CA THR A 7 7.01 -7.81 10.32
C THR A 7 6.77 -6.69 11.36
N PRO A 8 7.73 -5.79 11.65
CA PRO A 8 7.49 -4.70 12.59
C PRO A 8 6.45 -3.69 12.09
N LEU A 9 6.43 -3.36 10.79
CA LEU A 9 5.43 -2.44 10.21
C LEU A 9 4.01 -3.04 10.26
N ASN A 10 3.88 -4.31 9.92
CA ASN A 10 2.62 -5.05 10.04
C ASN A 10 2.17 -5.27 11.48
N GLY A 11 3.06 -5.09 12.47
CA GLY A 11 2.71 -5.08 13.89
C GLY A 11 2.26 -3.70 14.38
N ILE A 12 2.90 -2.62 13.92
CA ILE A 12 2.57 -1.25 14.34
C ILE A 12 1.25 -0.76 13.75
N LEU A 13 0.96 -1.07 12.48
CA LEU A 13 -0.22 -0.54 11.79
C LEU A 13 -1.54 -0.99 12.44
N PRO A 14 -1.75 -2.29 12.76
CA PRO A 14 -2.96 -2.73 13.45
C PRO A 14 -3.11 -2.12 14.85
N VAL A 15 -2.00 -1.89 15.56
CA VAL A 15 -2.03 -1.25 16.89
C VAL A 15 -2.50 0.20 16.77
N ILE A 16 -2.00 0.95 15.78
CA ILE A 16 -2.47 2.31 15.51
C ILE A 16 -3.95 2.30 15.13
N ASP A 17 -4.39 1.36 14.29
CA ASP A 17 -5.79 1.21 13.87
C ASP A 17 -6.72 0.89 15.06
N MET A 18 -6.29 0.02 15.98
CA MET A 18 -7.00 -0.29 17.22
C MET A 18 -7.10 0.93 18.14
N LEU A 19 -6.03 1.71 18.28
CA LEU A 19 -6.04 2.93 19.09
C LEU A 19 -6.96 4.00 18.50
N LEU A 20 -6.98 4.15 17.18
CA LEU A 20 -7.88 5.07 16.46
C LEU A 20 -9.37 4.70 16.64
N ALA A 21 -9.69 3.44 16.97
CA ALA A 21 -11.04 3.00 17.28
C ALA A 21 -11.47 3.27 18.75
N ALA A 22 -10.55 3.71 19.62
CA ALA A 22 -10.83 4.01 21.02
C ALA A 22 -11.39 5.44 21.21
N ARG A 23 -11.77 5.77 22.45
CA ARG A 23 -12.08 7.17 22.82
C ARG A 23 -10.78 7.96 22.96
N LEU A 24 -10.57 8.91 22.08
CA LEU A 24 -9.37 9.76 22.01
C LEU A 24 -9.74 11.23 22.17
N THR A 25 -8.81 12.03 22.69
CA THR A 25 -8.88 13.49 22.52
C THR A 25 -8.56 13.86 21.07
N GLY A 26 -8.92 15.09 20.64
CA GLY A 26 -8.63 15.55 19.27
C GLY A 26 -7.14 15.48 18.93
N GLU A 27 -6.28 15.94 19.84
CA GLU A 27 -4.82 15.92 19.68
C GLU A 27 -4.27 14.48 19.58
N GLN A 28 -4.75 13.55 20.40
CA GLN A 28 -4.36 12.14 20.33
C GLN A 28 -4.75 11.51 19.00
N ALA A 29 -5.95 11.81 18.50
CA ALA A 29 -6.42 11.31 17.21
C ALA A 29 -5.58 11.84 16.05
N ASP A 30 -5.17 13.11 16.09
CA ASP A 30 -4.36 13.71 15.03
C ASP A 30 -2.92 13.20 15.02
N LEU A 31 -2.33 12.98 16.20
CA LEU A 31 -1.05 12.29 16.33
C LEU A 31 -1.11 10.86 15.78
N LEU A 32 -2.15 10.10 16.13
CA LEU A 32 -2.33 8.72 15.65
C LEU A 32 -2.59 8.66 14.15
N ARG A 33 -3.36 9.60 13.58
CA ARG A 33 -3.55 9.72 12.12
C ARG A 33 -2.24 10.01 11.39
N THR A 34 -1.41 10.88 11.95
CA THR A 34 -0.08 11.20 11.41
C THR A 34 0.84 9.99 11.45
N ALA A 35 0.86 9.26 12.57
CA ALA A 35 1.61 8.01 12.72
C ALA A 35 1.12 6.94 11.74
N GLN A 36 -0.20 6.77 11.58
CA GLN A 36 -0.80 5.82 10.64
C GLN A 36 -0.38 6.13 9.20
N GLY A 37 -0.47 7.41 8.79
CA GLY A 37 -0.05 7.85 7.46
C GLY A 37 1.43 7.59 7.20
N SER A 38 2.28 7.87 8.18
CA SER A 38 3.72 7.62 8.12
C SER A 38 4.05 6.13 8.00
N ALA A 39 3.39 5.28 8.79
CA ALA A 39 3.58 3.82 8.72
C ALA A 39 3.15 3.26 7.35
N LYS A 40 2.02 3.72 6.79
CA LYS A 40 1.57 3.33 5.44
C LYS A 40 2.53 3.80 4.35
N GLN A 41 3.08 5.01 4.47
CA GLN A 41 4.08 5.52 3.54
C GLN A 41 5.37 4.69 3.62
N MET A 42 5.83 4.35 4.82
CA MET A 42 7.02 3.54 5.02
C MET A 42 6.85 2.12 4.43
N LEU A 43 5.67 1.50 4.61
CA LEU A 43 5.38 0.19 4.02
C LEU A 43 5.48 0.23 2.48
N ARG A 44 4.91 1.27 1.85
CA ARG A 44 5.03 1.46 0.39
C ARG A 44 6.48 1.60 -0.06
N ILE A 45 7.27 2.44 0.61
CA ILE A 45 8.70 2.62 0.27
C ILE A 45 9.45 1.29 0.39
N VAL A 46 9.18 0.51 1.44
CA VAL A 46 9.80 -0.80 1.63
C VAL A 46 9.41 -1.75 0.51
N ASP A 47 8.13 -1.80 0.13
CA ASP A 47 7.65 -2.65 -0.96
C ASP A 47 8.29 -2.25 -2.30
N ASP A 48 8.39 -0.94 -2.60
CA ASP A 48 9.04 -0.42 -3.80
C ASP A 48 10.52 -0.81 -3.87
N ILE A 49 11.26 -0.68 -2.76
CA ILE A 49 12.68 -1.08 -2.69
C ILE A 49 12.85 -2.58 -2.92
N LEU A 50 11.93 -3.39 -2.39
CA LEU A 50 11.97 -4.85 -2.55
C LEU A 50 11.66 -5.28 -3.98
N ASP A 51 10.69 -4.65 -4.63
CA ASP A 51 10.36 -4.94 -6.01
C ASP A 51 11.48 -4.47 -6.95
N TYR A 52 12.08 -3.31 -6.69
CA TYR A 52 13.30 -2.88 -7.38
C TYR A 52 14.45 -3.89 -7.20
N SER A 53 14.66 -4.39 -5.99
CA SER A 53 15.70 -5.39 -5.71
C SER A 53 15.49 -6.72 -6.45
N LYS A 54 14.23 -7.13 -6.67
CA LYS A 54 13.92 -8.33 -7.48
C LYS A 54 14.21 -8.09 -8.97
N LEU A 55 13.89 -6.90 -9.48
CA LEU A 55 14.14 -6.49 -10.86
C LEU A 55 15.65 -6.48 -11.15
N GLU A 56 16.47 -5.82 -10.32
CA GLU A 56 17.94 -5.75 -10.46
C GLU A 56 18.61 -7.14 -10.37
N ALA A 57 18.06 -8.03 -9.56
CA ALA A 57 18.60 -9.38 -9.43
C ALA A 57 18.27 -10.31 -10.62
N ASN A 58 17.63 -9.81 -11.69
CA ASN A 58 17.04 -10.61 -12.77
C ASN A 58 16.15 -11.75 -12.24
N LYS A 59 15.54 -11.57 -11.05
CA LYS A 59 14.67 -12.56 -10.40
C LYS A 59 13.19 -12.39 -10.78
N VAL A 60 12.91 -11.53 -11.74
CA VAL A 60 11.56 -11.34 -12.26
C VAL A 60 11.41 -12.24 -13.48
N GLU A 61 10.63 -13.30 -13.30
CA GLU A 61 10.20 -14.16 -14.40
C GLU A 61 8.84 -13.64 -14.91
N LEU A 62 8.78 -13.33 -16.20
CA LEU A 62 7.53 -12.92 -16.84
C LEU A 62 6.71 -14.17 -17.17
N GLU A 63 5.51 -14.26 -16.60
CA GLU A 63 4.54 -15.26 -17.00
C GLU A 63 3.98 -14.91 -18.39
N THR A 64 4.08 -15.84 -19.34
CA THR A 64 3.46 -15.71 -20.66
C THR A 64 2.16 -16.50 -20.67
N THR A 65 1.03 -15.80 -20.66
CA THR A 65 -0.30 -16.41 -20.69
C THR A 65 -1.25 -15.65 -21.60
N ALA A 66 -2.26 -16.33 -22.11
CA ALA A 66 -3.33 -15.69 -22.88
C ALA A 66 -4.29 -14.98 -21.93
N PHE A 67 -4.56 -13.71 -22.17
CA PHE A 67 -5.52 -12.93 -21.39
C PHE A 67 -6.35 -12.01 -22.29
N ASN A 68 -7.54 -11.62 -21.82
CA ASN A 68 -8.40 -10.68 -22.53
C ASN A 68 -7.96 -9.25 -22.26
N LEU A 69 -7.27 -8.64 -23.23
CA LEU A 69 -6.79 -7.25 -23.13
C LEU A 69 -7.93 -6.24 -22.90
N ARG A 70 -9.10 -6.46 -23.50
CA ARG A 70 -10.26 -5.56 -23.34
C ARG A 70 -10.75 -5.56 -21.90
N GLU A 71 -10.94 -6.74 -21.32
CA GLU A 71 -11.38 -6.86 -19.93
C GLU A 71 -10.39 -6.24 -18.95
N LEU A 72 -9.08 -6.46 -19.18
CA LEU A 72 -8.03 -5.84 -18.37
C LEU A 72 -8.10 -4.31 -18.48
N ALA A 73 -8.14 -3.75 -19.68
CA ALA A 73 -8.22 -2.31 -19.89
C ALA A 73 -9.46 -1.71 -19.23
N GLU A 74 -10.63 -2.33 -19.38
CA GLU A 74 -11.86 -1.89 -18.73
C GLU A 74 -11.77 -1.96 -17.20
N SER A 75 -11.08 -2.95 -16.65
CA SER A 75 -10.87 -3.05 -15.20
C SER A 75 -10.07 -1.87 -14.66
N VAL A 76 -9.03 -1.46 -15.38
CA VAL A 76 -8.20 -0.30 -15.04
C VAL A 76 -9.00 0.99 -15.15
N VAL A 77 -9.78 1.15 -16.22
CA VAL A 77 -10.68 2.30 -16.39
C VAL A 77 -11.64 2.39 -15.21
N ARG A 78 -12.36 1.30 -14.88
CA ARG A 78 -13.31 1.27 -13.75
C ARG A 78 -12.65 1.62 -12.42
N LEU A 79 -11.42 1.18 -12.18
CA LEU A 79 -10.67 1.49 -10.97
C LEU A 79 -10.38 2.99 -10.86
N LEU A 80 -10.03 3.63 -11.98
CA LEU A 80 -9.64 5.04 -12.02
C LEU A 80 -10.82 6.00 -12.21
N THR A 81 -11.98 5.55 -12.68
CA THR A 81 -13.16 6.39 -12.91
C THR A 81 -13.51 7.25 -11.71
N LYS A 82 -13.58 6.67 -10.50
CA LYS A 82 -13.89 7.45 -9.29
C LYS A 82 -12.91 8.58 -9.02
N GLN A 83 -11.62 8.37 -9.32
CA GLN A 83 -10.59 9.39 -9.13
C GLN A 83 -10.68 10.46 -10.23
N ALA A 84 -11.01 10.07 -11.46
CA ALA A 84 -11.26 11.00 -12.55
C ALA A 84 -12.48 11.89 -12.28
N ASP A 85 -13.60 11.31 -11.84
CA ASP A 85 -14.84 12.04 -11.51
C ASP A 85 -14.60 13.12 -10.46
N THR A 86 -13.71 12.89 -9.48
CA THR A 86 -13.36 13.90 -8.47
C THR A 86 -12.54 15.06 -9.01
N LYS A 87 -12.06 14.99 -10.26
CA LYS A 87 -11.19 15.99 -10.91
C LYS A 87 -11.82 16.69 -12.11
N GLY A 88 -12.97 16.24 -12.63
CA GLY A 88 -13.73 16.89 -13.70
C GLY A 88 -13.96 16.02 -14.92
#